data_AF-A0A382X2K6-F1
#
_entry.id   AF-A0A382X2K6-F1
#
_cell.length_a   1.000
_cell.length_b   1.000
_cell.length_c   1.000
_cell.angle_alpha   90.00
_cell.angle_beta   90.00
_cell.angle_gamma   90.00
#
_symmetry.space_group_name_H-M   'P 1'
#
loop_
_entity.id
_entity.type
_entity.pdbx_description
1 polymer ?
#
loop_
_entity_poly.entity_id
_entity_poly.type
_entity_poly.pdbx_seq_one_letter_code
_entity_poly.pdbx_strand_id
1 'polypeptide(L)'
;MIYAALILSVVAGAIAFMGFKLGEPGKIKLITAFTGAYLMALTCLHLLPEVFAGSHDHLAETQPPDTVILGAFVLLGFFLQIVLENFSGGIEHGHVHHTRETVPFAMIAGLCLHAFLEAMPLTHVTHAHGPHLLVGIAVHKFPVSIVLLGMLLHNRSAQKRAYGLLAMFALMAPIGA
;
A
#
# COMPACT_ATOMS: atom_id res chain seq x y z
N MET A 1 11.88 9.52 -11.55
CA MET A 1 12.43 8.94 -10.30
C MET A 1 11.35 8.28 -9.44
N ILE A 2 10.18 8.89 -9.27
CA ILE A 2 9.03 8.34 -8.52
C ILE A 2 8.66 6.91 -8.98
N TYR A 3 8.33 6.72 -10.26
CA TYR A 3 7.91 5.41 -10.78
C TYR A 3 8.97 4.32 -10.61
N ALA A 4 10.23 4.67 -10.85
CA ALA A 4 11.35 3.76 -10.65
C ALA A 4 11.47 3.34 -9.17
N ALA A 5 11.35 4.26 -8.22
CA ALA A 5 11.42 3.95 -6.79
C ALA A 5 10.28 3.00 -6.36
N LEU A 6 9.06 3.24 -6.82
CA LEU A 6 7.88 2.42 -6.50
C LEU A 6 8.02 0.99 -7.06
N ILE A 7 8.40 0.86 -8.34
CA ILE A 7 8.59 -0.45 -8.97
C ILE A 7 9.78 -1.19 -8.36
N LEU A 8 10.91 -0.51 -8.18
CA LEU A 8 12.14 -1.12 -7.67
C LEU A 8 11.96 -1.60 -6.23
N SER A 9 11.14 -0.93 -5.42
CA SER A 9 10.80 -1.41 -4.08
C SER A 9 10.09 -2.77 -4.10
N VAL A 10 9.08 -2.93 -4.98
CA VAL A 10 8.37 -4.21 -5.15
C VAL A 10 9.30 -5.30 -5.67
N VAL A 11 10.18 -4.97 -6.62
CA VAL A 11 11.20 -5.90 -7.12
C VAL A 11 12.18 -6.30 -6.02
N ALA A 12 12.65 -5.34 -5.22
CA ALA A 12 13.55 -5.59 -4.11
C ALA A 12 12.92 -6.53 -3.07
N GLY A 13 11.64 -6.35 -2.74
CA GLY A 13 10.93 -7.25 -1.83
C GLY A 13 10.75 -8.65 -2.41
N ALA A 14 10.48 -8.78 -3.72
CA ALA A 14 10.45 -10.07 -4.41
C ALA A 14 11.80 -10.81 -4.33
N ILE A 15 12.91 -10.10 -4.59
CA ILE A 15 14.27 -10.65 -4.47
C ILE A 15 14.56 -11.05 -3.03
N ALA A 16 14.22 -10.19 -2.06
CA ALA A 16 14.42 -10.47 -0.65
C ALA A 16 13.68 -11.75 -0.23
N PHE A 17 12.41 -11.90 -0.61
CA PHE A 17 11.62 -13.10 -0.33
C PHE A 17 12.33 -14.37 -0.80
N MET A 18 12.89 -14.35 -2.02
CA MET A 18 13.63 -15.48 -2.60
C MET A 18 14.97 -15.74 -1.90
N GLY A 19 15.68 -14.70 -1.48
CA GLY A 19 17.01 -14.80 -0.87
C GLY A 19 17.01 -15.18 0.62
N PHE A 20 16.01 -14.75 1.39
CA PHE A 20 16.06 -14.80 2.86
C PHE A 20 15.02 -15.72 3.51
N LYS A 21 14.30 -16.55 2.74
CA LYS A 21 13.23 -17.44 3.25
C LYS A 21 12.24 -16.70 4.15
N LEU A 22 11.78 -15.52 3.72
CA LEU A 22 10.88 -14.65 4.49
C LEU A 22 9.43 -15.16 4.57
N GLY A 23 9.13 -16.32 3.98
CA GLY A 23 7.80 -16.95 3.99
C GLY A 23 7.42 -17.66 5.29
N GLU A 24 8.24 -17.61 6.34
CA GLU A 24 7.89 -18.20 7.64
C GLU A 24 6.76 -17.38 8.31
N PRO A 25 5.71 -18.03 8.86
CA PRO A 25 4.54 -17.32 9.42
C PRO A 25 4.88 -16.25 10.47
N GLY A 26 5.85 -16.53 11.35
CA GLY A 26 6.29 -15.58 12.37
C GLY A 26 6.97 -14.33 11.79
N LYS A 27 7.77 -14.49 10.72
CA LYS A 27 8.42 -13.39 10.02
C LYS A 27 7.40 -12.55 9.25
N ILE A 28 6.47 -13.20 8.55
CA ILE A 28 5.36 -12.53 7.84
C ILE A 28 4.53 -11.68 8.81
N LYS A 29 4.19 -12.20 9.99
CA LYS A 29 3.44 -11.45 11.01
C LYS A 29 4.22 -10.21 11.49
N LEU A 30 5.51 -10.36 11.78
CA LEU A 30 6.35 -9.24 12.22
C LEU A 30 6.50 -8.17 11.14
N ILE A 31 6.73 -8.59 9.89
CA ILE A 31 6.82 -7.71 8.73
C ILE A 31 5.52 -6.94 8.52
N THR A 32 4.37 -7.62 8.62
CA THR A 32 3.05 -7.00 8.47
C THR A 32 2.79 -5.97 9.58
N ALA A 33 3.07 -6.32 10.84
CA ALA A 33 2.92 -5.40 11.97
C ALA A 33 3.81 -4.15 11.85
N PHE A 34 5.07 -4.32 11.45
CA PHE A 34 5.97 -3.19 11.16
C PHE A 34 5.40 -2.29 10.06
N THR A 35 4.91 -2.90 8.99
CA THR A 35 4.36 -2.22 7.81
C THR A 35 3.14 -1.37 8.16
N GLY A 36 2.23 -1.90 8.98
CA GLY A 36 1.06 -1.16 9.47
C GLY A 36 1.44 0.00 10.39
N ALA A 37 2.31 -0.25 11.36
CA ALA A 37 2.78 0.80 12.29
C ALA A 37 3.52 1.93 11.55
N TYR A 38 4.32 1.59 10.55
CA TYR A 38 5.07 2.55 9.74
C TYR A 38 4.15 3.48 8.93
N LEU A 39 3.14 2.94 8.26
CA LEU A 39 2.17 3.78 7.54
C LEU A 39 1.31 4.63 8.46
N MET A 40 0.94 4.11 9.64
CA MET A 40 0.24 4.91 10.65
C MET A 40 1.08 6.12 11.06
N ALA A 41 2.38 5.92 11.30
CA ALA A 41 3.30 7.01 11.60
C ALA A 41 3.41 8.02 10.43
N LEU A 42 3.55 7.55 9.20
CA LEU A 42 3.59 8.41 8.00
C LEU A 42 2.31 9.24 7.85
N THR A 43 1.15 8.64 8.11
CA THR A 43 -0.15 9.31 8.04
C THR A 43 -0.25 10.40 9.10
N CYS A 44 0.11 10.11 10.35
CA CYS A 44 0.03 11.06 11.46
C CYS A 44 1.06 12.19 11.37
N LEU A 45 2.27 11.90 10.89
CA LEU A 45 3.38 12.86 10.92
C LEU A 45 3.55 13.66 9.63
N HIS A 46 3.04 13.16 8.49
CA HIS A 46 3.19 13.83 7.20
C HIS A 46 1.85 14.14 6.53
N LEU A 47 0.98 13.14 6.32
CA LEU A 47 -0.25 13.35 5.55
C LEU A 47 -1.28 14.23 6.28
N LEU A 48 -1.59 13.92 7.55
CA LEU A 48 -2.56 14.71 8.32
C LEU A 48 -2.10 16.17 8.50
N PRO A 49 -0.85 16.46 8.90
CA PRO A 49 -0.37 17.84 8.98
C PRO A 49 -0.49 18.58 7.64
N GLU A 50 -0.11 17.96 6.51
CA GLU A 50 -0.18 18.59 5.19
C GLU A 50 -1.63 18.94 4.81
N VAL A 51 -2.59 18.04 5.06
CA VAL A 51 -4.01 18.24 4.75
C VAL A 51 -4.62 19.39 5.56
N PHE A 52 -4.23 19.54 6.83
CA PHE A 52 -4.80 20.55 7.73
C PHE A 52 -3.97 21.86 7.83
N ALA A 53 -2.74 21.90 7.31
CA ALA A 53 -1.87 23.08 7.36
C ALA A 53 -2.26 24.21 6.38
N GLY A 54 -3.23 23.99 5.48
CA GLY A 54 -3.88 25.06 4.71
C GLY A 54 -3.06 25.68 3.58
N SER A 55 -1.96 25.07 3.15
CA SER A 55 -1.10 25.56 2.05
C SER A 55 -1.73 25.30 0.67
N HIS A 56 -2.83 25.99 0.36
CA HIS A 56 -3.44 25.99 -0.98
C HIS A 56 -2.77 27.03 -1.89
N ASP A 57 -1.54 26.77 -2.35
CA ASP A 57 -0.90 27.59 -3.40
C ASP A 57 -1.64 27.52 -4.77
N HIS A 58 -2.75 26.77 -4.86
CA HIS A 58 -3.46 26.51 -6.11
C HIS A 58 -4.93 26.96 -6.16
N LEU A 59 -5.45 27.63 -5.12
CA LEU A 59 -6.79 28.20 -5.18
C LEU A 59 -6.74 29.68 -4.80
N ALA A 60 -6.75 30.53 -5.83
CA ALA A 60 -7.16 31.92 -5.75
C ALA A 60 -8.68 32.06 -5.46
N GLU A 61 -9.24 31.20 -4.61
CA GLU A 61 -10.62 31.29 -4.13
C GLU A 61 -10.66 31.73 -2.67
N THR A 62 -11.58 32.65 -2.40
CA THR A 62 -11.63 33.58 -1.27
C THR A 62 -12.02 32.99 0.09
N GLN A 63 -11.85 31.69 0.35
CA GLN A 63 -12.10 31.14 1.69
C GLN A 63 -11.39 29.80 1.90
N PRO A 64 -10.67 29.60 3.03
CA PRO A 64 -10.12 28.28 3.36
C PRO A 64 -11.27 27.27 3.48
N PRO A 65 -11.11 26.02 2.97
CA PRO A 65 -12.11 24.98 3.12
C PRO A 65 -12.40 24.69 4.59
N ASP A 66 -13.67 24.40 4.90
CA ASP A 66 -14.09 24.04 6.25
C ASP A 66 -13.35 22.79 6.74
N THR A 67 -12.71 22.89 7.90
CA THR A 67 -11.94 21.80 8.53
C THR A 67 -12.80 20.57 8.79
N VAL A 68 -14.11 20.75 9.00
CA VAL A 68 -15.08 19.66 9.15
C VAL A 68 -15.21 18.86 7.84
N ILE A 69 -15.24 19.55 6.70
CA ILE A 69 -15.36 18.91 5.37
C ILE A 69 -14.09 18.13 5.06
N LEU A 70 -12.91 18.71 5.31
CA LEU A 70 -11.61 18.01 5.19
C LEU A 70 -11.57 16.75 6.05
N GLY A 71 -11.98 16.87 7.33
CA GLY A 71 -12.09 15.72 8.23
C GLY A 71 -13.04 14.64 7.73
N ALA A 72 -14.17 15.01 7.15
CA ALA A 72 -15.12 14.07 6.55
C ALA A 72 -14.51 13.29 5.37
N PHE A 73 -13.73 13.94 4.51
CA PHE A 73 -13.01 13.26 3.43
C PHE A 73 -11.94 12.31 3.94
N VAL A 74 -11.17 12.70 4.96
CA VAL A 74 -10.19 11.80 5.62
C VAL A 74 -10.89 10.56 6.19
N LEU A 75 -12.01 10.74 6.89
CA LEU A 75 -12.78 9.63 7.46
C LEU A 75 -13.38 8.74 6.36
N LEU A 76 -13.85 9.31 5.25
CA LEU A 76 -14.34 8.56 4.11
C LEU A 76 -13.22 7.72 3.48
N GLY A 77 -12.03 8.29 3.27
CA GLY A 77 -10.86 7.57 2.77
C GLY A 77 -10.44 6.43 3.70
N PHE A 78 -10.39 6.68 5.02
CA PHE A 78 -10.11 5.66 6.02
C PHE A 78 -11.14 4.53 6.02
N PHE A 79 -12.44 4.86 5.92
CA PHE A 79 -13.50 3.88 5.79
C PHE A 79 -13.34 3.01 4.54
N LEU A 80 -13.05 3.62 3.38
CA LEU A 80 -12.76 2.88 2.15
C LEU A 80 -11.56 1.93 2.34
N GLN A 81 -10.53 2.38 3.06
CA GLN A 81 -9.36 1.56 3.34
C GLN A 81 -9.68 0.35 4.22
N ILE A 82 -10.54 0.50 5.24
CA ILE A 82 -11.03 -0.63 6.06
C ILE A 82 -11.82 -1.62 5.19
N VAL A 83 -12.65 -1.14 4.26
CA VAL A 83 -13.39 -2.01 3.34
C VAL A 83 -12.42 -2.82 2.47
N LEU A 84 -11.37 -2.19 1.94
CA LEU A 84 -10.35 -2.86 1.13
C LEU A 84 -9.52 -3.84 1.95
N GLU A 85 -9.20 -3.51 3.20
CA GLU A 85 -8.52 -4.40 4.13
C GLU A 85 -9.36 -5.65 4.40
N ASN A 86 -10.67 -5.51 4.58
CA ASN A 86 -11.58 -6.63 4.77
C ASN A 86 -11.67 -7.52 3.51
N PHE A 87 -11.61 -6.94 2.30
CA PHE A 87 -11.49 -7.71 1.06
C PHE A 87 -10.13 -8.40 0.89
N SER A 88 -9.07 -7.83 1.47
CA SER A 88 -7.76 -8.48 1.55
C SER A 88 -7.75 -9.67 2.52
N GLY A 89 -8.84 -9.85 3.29
CA GLY A 89 -9.04 -10.96 4.21
C GLY A 89 -8.17 -10.92 5.46
N GLY A 90 -7.54 -9.76 5.75
CA GLY A 90 -6.56 -9.63 6.82
C GLY A 90 -5.53 -10.73 6.74
N ILE A 91 -4.45 -10.54 5.97
CA ILE A 91 -3.36 -11.51 5.76
C ILE A 91 -2.79 -12.10 7.10
N GLU A 92 -3.13 -11.46 8.22
CA GLU A 92 -2.85 -11.81 9.61
C GLU A 92 -3.63 -13.00 10.20
N HIS A 93 -4.83 -13.32 9.71
CA HIS A 93 -5.58 -14.47 10.20
C HIS A 93 -5.18 -15.71 9.41
N GLY A 94 -4.14 -16.40 9.88
CA GLY A 94 -3.74 -17.75 9.47
C GLY A 94 -4.79 -18.84 9.73
N HIS A 95 -6.09 -18.50 9.66
CA HIS A 95 -7.16 -19.46 9.52
C HIS A 95 -7.17 -19.95 8.08
N VAL A 96 -6.31 -20.95 7.88
CA VAL A 96 -6.58 -22.13 7.09
C VAL A 96 -8.04 -22.56 7.32
N HIS A 97 -8.96 -22.05 6.51
CA HIS A 97 -10.15 -22.79 6.16
C HIS A 97 -9.95 -23.36 4.76
N HIS A 98 -9.74 -24.66 4.79
CA HIS A 98 -9.85 -25.62 3.70
C HIS A 98 -10.84 -25.19 2.60
N THR A 99 -10.51 -25.56 1.35
CA THR A 99 -11.39 -25.63 0.16
C THR A 99 -11.41 -24.48 -0.86
N ARG A 100 -10.42 -23.57 -0.91
CA ARG A 100 -10.21 -22.77 -2.14
C ARG A 100 -8.79 -22.93 -2.66
N GLU A 101 -8.61 -23.85 -3.61
CA GLU A 101 -7.42 -23.99 -4.48
C GLU A 101 -7.25 -22.81 -5.46
N THR A 102 -7.99 -21.72 -5.27
CA THR A 102 -8.09 -20.61 -6.21
C THR A 102 -7.52 -19.34 -5.59
N VAL A 103 -6.65 -18.66 -6.33
CA VAL A 103 -6.14 -17.32 -5.99
C VAL A 103 -7.32 -16.41 -5.60
N PRO A 104 -7.31 -15.78 -4.41
CA PRO A 104 -8.41 -14.95 -3.94
C PRO A 104 -8.45 -13.65 -4.75
N PHE A 105 -9.21 -13.65 -5.85
CA PHE A 105 -9.29 -12.51 -6.77
C PHE A 105 -9.71 -11.21 -6.08
N ALA A 106 -10.65 -11.28 -5.13
CA ALA A 106 -11.09 -10.13 -4.34
C ALA A 106 -9.94 -9.48 -3.56
N MET A 107 -9.04 -10.29 -2.99
CA MET A 107 -7.87 -9.79 -2.28
C MET A 107 -6.87 -9.14 -3.23
N ILE A 108 -6.56 -9.75 -4.38
CA ILE A 108 -5.64 -9.16 -5.36
C ILE A 108 -6.18 -7.83 -5.88
N ALA A 109 -7.48 -7.78 -6.19
CA ALA A 109 -8.14 -6.54 -6.60
C ALA A 109 -8.11 -5.48 -5.49
N GLY A 110 -8.39 -5.86 -4.24
CA GLY A 110 -8.30 -4.97 -3.08
C GLY A 110 -6.90 -4.41 -2.86
N LEU A 111 -5.87 -5.26 -2.91
CA LEU A 111 -4.46 -4.84 -2.80
C LEU A 111 -4.02 -3.95 -3.96
N CYS A 112 -4.48 -4.22 -5.18
CA CYS A 112 -4.19 -3.36 -6.33
C CYS A 112 -4.84 -1.98 -6.17
N LEU A 113 -6.11 -1.93 -5.76
CA LEU A 113 -6.81 -0.67 -5.53
C LEU A 113 -6.19 0.10 -4.35
N HIS A 114 -5.84 -0.58 -3.27
CA HIS A 114 -5.10 -0.01 -2.13
C HIS A 114 -3.78 0.62 -2.61
N ALA A 115 -3.00 -0.13 -3.41
CA ALA A 115 -1.71 0.33 -3.91
C ALA A 115 -1.80 1.55 -4.85
N PHE A 116 -2.91 1.65 -5.58
CA PHE A 116 -3.26 2.80 -6.40
C PHE A 116 -3.64 4.01 -5.52
N LEU A 117 -4.56 3.82 -4.57
CA LEU A 117 -5.04 4.90 -3.69
C LEU A 117 -3.95 5.48 -2.79
N GLU A 118 -3.06 4.66 -2.23
CA GLU A 118 -1.97 5.14 -1.37
C GLU A 118 -0.96 6.02 -2.12
N ALA A 119 -0.86 5.85 -3.44
CA ALA A 119 0.10 6.55 -4.27
C ALA A 119 -0.46 7.86 -4.85
N MET A 120 -1.78 8.05 -4.84
CA MET A 120 -2.45 9.28 -5.32
C MET A 120 -1.87 10.58 -4.76
N PRO A 121 -1.54 10.71 -3.46
CA PRO A 121 -1.05 11.98 -2.95
C PRO A 121 0.32 12.38 -3.53
N LEU A 122 1.08 11.47 -4.13
CA LEU A 122 2.41 11.76 -4.68
C LEU A 122 2.42 12.79 -5.82
N THR A 123 1.31 12.96 -6.55
CA THR A 123 1.18 13.99 -7.61
C THR A 123 0.97 15.40 -7.05
N HIS A 124 0.42 15.51 -5.84
CA HIS A 124 -0.09 16.77 -5.28
C HIS A 124 0.72 17.29 -4.10
N VAL A 125 1.59 16.48 -3.48
CA VAL A 125 2.47 16.96 -2.40
C VAL A 125 3.58 17.84 -2.99
N THR A 126 3.67 19.07 -2.47
CA THR A 126 4.63 20.10 -2.86
C THR A 126 6.08 19.61 -2.80
N HIS A 127 6.96 20.25 -3.58
CA HIS A 127 8.37 19.87 -3.78
C HIS A 127 9.20 19.69 -2.49
N ALA A 128 8.77 20.24 -1.35
CA ALA A 128 9.46 20.11 -0.06
C ALA A 128 9.18 18.79 0.68
N HIS A 129 7.95 18.26 0.62
CA HIS A 129 7.53 17.08 1.38
C HIS A 129 7.34 15.82 0.52
N GLY A 130 7.23 15.97 -0.81
CA GLY A 130 7.09 14.86 -1.76
C GLY A 130 8.16 13.75 -1.63
N PRO A 131 9.45 14.06 -1.41
CA PRO A 131 10.49 13.04 -1.27
C PRO A 131 10.29 12.13 -0.05
N HIS A 132 9.84 12.68 1.09
CA HIS A 132 9.61 11.91 2.32
C HIS A 132 8.43 10.96 2.17
N LEU A 133 7.34 11.42 1.56
CA LEU A 133 6.18 10.60 1.28
C LEU A 133 6.52 9.48 0.27
N LEU A 134 7.28 9.79 -0.78
CA LEU A 134 7.75 8.80 -1.76
C LEU A 134 8.57 7.70 -1.09
N VAL A 135 9.54 8.08 -0.25
CA VAL A 135 10.34 7.11 0.51
C VAL A 135 9.46 6.30 1.45
N GLY A 136 8.48 6.94 2.10
CA GLY A 136 7.46 6.27 2.91
C GLY A 136 6.73 5.17 2.15
N ILE A 137 6.10 5.51 1.04
CA ILE A 137 5.34 4.55 0.24
C ILE A 137 6.26 3.47 -0.33
N ALA A 138 7.48 3.83 -0.78
CA ALA A 138 8.45 2.86 -1.25
C ALA A 138 8.87 1.88 -0.14
N VAL A 139 9.17 2.35 1.07
CA VAL A 139 9.52 1.49 2.21
C VAL A 139 8.35 0.58 2.61
N HIS A 140 7.11 1.04 2.49
CA HIS A 140 5.91 0.23 2.73
C HIS A 140 5.67 -0.85 1.66
N LYS A 141 5.93 -0.54 0.38
CA LYS A 141 5.74 -1.48 -0.75
C LYS A 141 6.66 -2.71 -0.67
N PHE A 142 7.85 -2.54 -0.12
CA PHE A 142 8.84 -3.61 0.04
C PHE A 142 8.28 -4.80 0.85
N PRO A 143 7.84 -4.63 2.10
CA PRO A 143 7.29 -5.71 2.90
C PRO A 143 5.97 -6.26 2.35
N VAL A 144 5.09 -5.41 1.82
CA VAL A 144 3.83 -5.88 1.19
C VAL A 144 4.10 -6.83 0.02
N SER A 145 5.12 -6.54 -0.81
CA SER A 145 5.48 -7.41 -1.92
C SER A 145 6.05 -8.77 -1.48
N ILE A 146 6.78 -8.83 -0.36
CA ILE A 146 7.26 -10.07 0.26
C ILE A 146 6.06 -10.94 0.66
N VAL A 147 5.11 -10.34 1.37
CA VAL A 147 3.92 -11.02 1.87
C VAL A 147 3.04 -11.53 0.71
N LEU A 148 2.78 -10.68 -0.28
CA LEU A 148 1.98 -11.01 -1.46
C LEU A 148 2.61 -12.15 -2.27
N LEU A 149 3.91 -12.07 -2.58
CA LEU A 149 4.60 -13.11 -3.34
C LEU A 149 4.60 -14.44 -2.58
N GLY A 150 4.88 -14.40 -1.27
CA GLY A 150 4.89 -15.59 -0.42
C GLY A 150 3.54 -16.30 -0.43
N MET A 151 2.45 -15.55 -0.29
CA MET A 151 1.10 -16.09 -0.35
C MET A 151 0.75 -16.65 -1.74
N LEU A 152 1.08 -15.94 -2.82
CA LEU A 152 0.82 -16.40 -4.20
C LEU A 152 1.53 -17.72 -4.51
N LEU A 153 2.77 -17.87 -4.03
CA LEU A 153 3.56 -19.10 -4.21
C LEU A 153 3.08 -20.23 -3.29
N HIS A 154 2.55 -19.91 -2.11
CA HIS A 154 1.99 -20.91 -1.18
C HIS A 154 0.68 -21.52 -1.69
N ASN A 155 -0.16 -20.73 -2.38
CA ASN A 155 -1.46 -21.17 -2.93
C ASN A 155 -1.36 -22.07 -4.18
N ARG A 156 -0.23 -22.76 -4.41
CA ARG A 156 0.07 -23.59 -5.60
C ARG A 156 -0.23 -22.91 -6.94
N SER A 157 -0.26 -21.59 -7.00
CA SER A 157 -0.35 -20.87 -8.27
C SER A 157 0.89 -21.22 -9.10
N ALA A 158 0.70 -21.42 -10.41
CA ALA A 158 1.83 -21.53 -11.32
C ALA A 158 2.75 -20.33 -11.10
N GLN A 159 4.06 -20.56 -10.94
CA GLN A 159 5.03 -19.49 -10.63
C GLN A 159 4.91 -18.31 -11.60
N LYS A 160 4.70 -18.60 -12.89
CA LYS A 160 4.47 -17.58 -13.93
C LYS A 160 3.28 -16.67 -13.61
N ARG A 161 2.17 -17.24 -13.12
CA ARG A 161 0.98 -16.48 -12.72
C ARG A 161 1.24 -15.66 -11.46
N ALA A 162 1.99 -16.19 -10.48
CA ALA A 162 2.37 -15.45 -9.28
C ALA A 162 3.19 -14.20 -9.63
N TYR A 163 4.23 -14.35 -10.46
CA TYR A 163 5.04 -13.22 -10.92
C TYR A 163 4.23 -12.24 -11.80
N GLY A 164 3.33 -12.73 -12.65
CA GLY A 164 2.45 -11.88 -13.45
C GLY A 164 1.50 -11.02 -12.59
N LEU A 165 0.93 -11.60 -11.53
CA LEU A 165 0.07 -10.88 -10.59
C LEU A 165 0.87 -9.87 -9.74
N LEU A 166 2.09 -10.23 -9.33
CA LEU A 166 2.98 -9.30 -8.63
C LEU A 166 3.40 -8.14 -9.53
N ALA A 167 3.68 -8.39 -10.81
CA ALA A 167 3.98 -7.35 -11.78
C ALA A 167 2.79 -6.40 -11.98
N MET A 168 1.57 -6.94 -12.09
CA MET A 168 0.35 -6.14 -12.13
C MET A 168 0.22 -5.25 -10.89
N PHE A 169 0.43 -5.81 -9.69
CA PHE A 169 0.44 -5.05 -8.43
C PHE A 169 1.50 -3.94 -8.43
N ALA A 170 2.71 -4.22 -8.93
CA ALA A 170 3.80 -3.24 -9.00
C ALA A 170 3.47 -2.00 -9.84
N LEU A 171 2.57 -2.13 -10.82
CA LEU A 171 2.15 -1.03 -11.69
C LEU A 171 1.07 -0.14 -11.07
N MET A 172 0.31 -0.62 -10.09
CA MET A 172 -0.84 0.11 -9.54
C MET A 172 -0.42 1.42 -8.85
N ALA A 173 0.70 1.42 -8.15
CA ALA A 173 1.19 2.61 -7.47
C ALA A 173 1.75 3.68 -8.44
N PRO A 174 2.59 3.34 -9.44
CA PRO A 174 2.91 4.27 -10.51
C PRO A 174 1.72 4.80 -11.30
N ILE A 175 0.61 4.04 -11.40
CA ILE A 175 -0.62 4.50 -12.07
C ILE A 175 -1.40 5.49 -11.18
N GLY A 176 -1.30 5.33 -9.85
CA GLY A 176 -1.92 6.25 -8.89
C GLY A 176 -1.12 7.54 -8.70
N ALA A 177 0.20 7.46 -8.78
CA ALA A 177 1.15 8.58 -8.64
C ALA A 177 1.45 9.30 -9.97
#